data_AF-A0A9D8GVE6-F1
#
_entry.id   AF-A0A9D8GVE6-F1
#
_cell.length_a   1.000
_cell.length_b   1.000
_cell.length_c   1.000
_cell.angle_alpha   90.00
_cell.angle_beta   90.00
_cell.angle_gamma   90.00
#
_symmetry.space_group_name_H-M   'P 1'
#
loop_
_entity.id
_entity.type
_entity.pdbx_description
1 polymer ?
#
loop_
_entity_poly.entity_id
_entity_poly.type
_entity_poly.pdbx_seq_one_letter_code
_entity_poly.pdbx_strand_id
1 'polypeptide(L)'
;MRSSAGMCGFGHQPTVARLRSTRSSQRAVAATLNAIVSSRLLPCPPASHSAAMAVNRGTSVLGPVRAGALVGVVLAGGEGRRMGPGVAKPLRRLGSRPMIAHVIERLRPQVMDLVVVANDPGFTRLGATVIPDPPDVRAAAEREGRRLGPLAGVLAGMEWAVAHQPHAGWILSVPADVPLLPLDLTVRLCGLMHVPEPDVLAIRHGRRRHPAIAVWSVKLLPALRRAVLEEGVRRVEGFAERHERAELAWPGPSGPFRNVNTPADLAALSSALRKRP
;
A
#
# COMPACT_ATOMS: atom_id res chain seq x y z
N MET A 1 -32.65 54.33 -33.69
CA MET A 1 -33.60 55.29 -33.11
C MET A 1 -33.73 54.96 -31.63
N ARG A 2 -33.13 55.76 -30.75
CA ARG A 2 -33.81 56.75 -29.87
C ARG A 2 -34.92 56.07 -29.04
N SER A 3 -35.00 56.14 -27.71
CA SER A 3 -34.52 57.15 -26.78
C SER A 3 -34.73 56.61 -25.34
N SER A 4 -33.76 56.80 -24.42
CA SER A 4 -33.85 57.66 -23.21
C SER A 4 -34.81 57.17 -22.12
N ALA A 5 -34.34 56.74 -20.94
CA ALA A 5 -33.74 57.51 -19.84
C ALA A 5 -34.76 57.77 -18.71
N GLY A 6 -34.34 57.52 -17.48
CA GLY A 6 -35.11 57.79 -16.26
C GLY A 6 -34.31 57.41 -15.02
N MET A 7 -33.30 58.23 -14.69
CA MET A 7 -32.62 58.28 -13.38
C MET A 7 -33.51 58.96 -12.34
N CYS A 8 -33.31 58.59 -11.06
CA CYS A 8 -33.34 59.35 -9.80
C CYS A 8 -33.72 58.37 -8.67
N GLY A 9 -33.06 58.24 -7.52
CA GLY A 9 -32.11 59.10 -6.80
C GLY A 9 -32.55 59.21 -5.33
N PHE A 10 -31.59 59.17 -4.39
CA PHE A 10 -31.69 59.41 -2.93
C PHE A 10 -32.33 58.30 -2.07
N GLY A 11 -31.79 57.85 -0.93
CA GLY A 11 -30.65 58.30 -0.12
C GLY A 11 -31.08 58.41 1.35
N HIS A 12 -30.53 57.59 2.26
CA HIS A 12 -30.37 57.91 3.68
C HIS A 12 -29.50 56.88 4.41
N GLN A 13 -28.33 57.32 4.86
CA GLN A 13 -27.67 56.78 6.06
C GLN A 13 -28.25 57.48 7.30
N PRO A 14 -28.09 56.89 8.49
CA PRO A 14 -27.51 57.70 9.56
C PRO A 14 -26.39 56.99 10.36
N THR A 15 -25.30 57.73 10.48
CA THR A 15 -24.62 58.15 11.73
C THR A 15 -23.85 57.12 12.57
N VAL A 16 -22.53 57.33 12.53
CA VAL A 16 -21.50 56.86 13.46
C VAL A 16 -21.69 57.48 14.86
N ALA A 17 -21.73 56.66 15.90
CA ALA A 17 -21.52 57.09 17.29
C ALA A 17 -20.17 56.54 17.80
N ARG A 18 -19.20 57.43 17.98
CA ARG A 18 -17.98 57.20 18.76
C ARG A 18 -18.32 57.21 20.25
N LEU A 19 -17.91 56.20 20.99
CA LEU A 19 -17.71 56.30 22.44
C LEU A 19 -16.25 55.93 22.78
N ARG A 20 -15.55 56.89 23.38
CA ARG A 20 -14.20 56.77 23.92
C ARG A 20 -14.26 56.18 25.33
N SER A 21 -13.46 55.13 25.54
CA SER A 21 -12.55 54.89 26.68
C SER A 21 -13.07 55.11 28.11
N THR A 22 -13.07 54.04 28.91
CA THR A 22 -12.34 54.03 30.19
C THR A 22 -11.63 52.70 30.42
N ARG A 23 -10.39 52.78 30.91
CA ARG A 23 -9.51 51.67 31.30
C ARG A 23 -9.97 51.09 32.65
N SER A 24 -10.71 49.98 32.68
CA SER A 24 -10.95 49.26 33.96
C SER A 24 -11.41 47.80 33.87
N SER A 25 -11.41 47.15 32.69
CA SER A 25 -11.95 45.77 32.57
C SER A 25 -11.02 44.76 31.91
N GLN A 26 -9.72 44.83 32.22
CA GLN A 26 -8.73 43.78 31.93
C GLN A 26 -7.82 43.60 33.14
N ARG A 27 -8.32 42.96 34.22
CA ARG A 27 -7.55 42.40 35.36
C ARG A 27 -8.49 41.77 36.39
N ALA A 28 -8.98 40.58 36.08
CA ALA A 28 -9.61 39.59 36.98
C ALA A 28 -10.00 38.44 36.03
N VAL A 29 -9.31 37.30 35.97
CA VAL A 29 -9.38 36.21 36.94
C VAL A 29 -8.07 35.42 36.85
N ALA A 30 -7.14 35.69 37.76
CA ALA A 30 -5.92 34.93 37.94
C ALA A 30 -5.54 35.00 39.43
N ALA A 31 -6.16 34.17 40.28
CA ALA A 31 -5.70 33.87 41.66
C ALA A 31 -6.70 32.98 42.44
N THR A 32 -6.58 31.65 42.32
CA THR A 32 -7.11 30.63 43.27
C THR A 32 -6.50 29.29 42.82
N LEU A 33 -5.66 28.53 43.52
CA LEU A 33 -5.40 28.31 44.94
C LEU A 33 -3.95 27.81 45.09
N ASN A 34 -3.22 28.33 46.06
CA ASN A 34 -1.97 27.72 46.53
C ASN A 34 -1.97 27.70 48.06
N ALA A 35 -1.43 26.62 48.63
CA ALA A 35 -1.09 26.34 50.03
C ALA A 35 -2.18 25.79 50.97
N ILE A 36 -2.12 24.46 51.24
CA ILE A 36 -2.22 23.88 52.59
C ILE A 36 -1.23 22.68 52.70
N VAL A 37 -0.19 22.89 53.52
CA VAL A 37 0.53 21.97 54.42
C VAL A 37 1.55 20.95 53.86
N SER A 38 2.82 21.28 54.14
CA SER A 38 3.99 20.40 54.22
C SER A 38 3.97 19.50 55.46
N SER A 39 4.31 18.22 55.32
CA SER A 39 5.11 17.49 56.33
C SER A 39 5.75 16.22 55.76
N ARG A 40 7.07 16.34 55.48
CA ARG A 40 8.17 15.39 55.72
C ARG A 40 7.95 13.89 55.44
N LEU A 41 8.68 13.38 54.44
CA LEU A 41 9.66 12.27 54.57
C LEU A 41 10.76 12.48 53.47
N LEU A 42 12.03 12.30 53.83
CA LEU A 42 13.26 12.37 53.00
C LEU A 42 13.80 10.91 52.74
N PRO A 43 14.96 10.66 52.07
CA PRO A 43 15.27 10.77 50.63
C PRO A 43 15.99 9.50 50.03
N CYS A 44 16.09 9.34 48.69
CA CYS A 44 17.35 9.04 47.91
C CYS A 44 17.11 8.77 46.37
N PRO A 45 17.99 9.23 45.44
CA PRO A 45 17.88 9.11 43.96
C PRO A 45 19.07 8.30 43.32
N PRO A 46 19.47 8.40 42.01
CA PRO A 46 18.78 8.70 40.73
C PRO A 46 19.09 7.68 39.57
N ALA A 47 18.31 7.71 38.47
CA ALA A 47 18.80 7.46 37.09
C ALA A 47 17.79 8.05 36.08
N SER A 48 18.07 9.24 35.55
CA SER A 48 18.57 9.49 34.18
C SER A 48 17.46 9.74 33.14
N HIS A 49 17.28 11.03 32.84
CA HIS A 49 16.89 11.63 31.56
C HIS A 49 16.31 10.72 30.46
N SER A 50 15.03 10.90 30.16
CA SER A 50 14.61 11.03 28.77
C SER A 50 13.34 11.88 28.69
N ALA A 51 13.42 12.96 27.91
CA ALA A 51 12.34 13.91 27.71
C ALA A 51 11.13 13.21 27.06
N ALA A 52 10.00 13.23 27.76
CA ALA A 52 8.71 12.88 27.18
C ALA A 52 8.33 13.96 26.15
N MET A 53 8.57 13.68 24.87
CA MET A 53 7.94 14.44 23.79
C MET A 53 6.50 13.98 23.64
N ALA A 54 5.58 14.92 23.84
CA ALA A 54 4.18 14.79 23.52
C ALA A 54 4.00 14.39 22.05
N VAL A 55 3.52 13.17 21.82
CA VAL A 55 3.09 12.72 20.49
C VAL A 55 1.80 13.45 20.15
N ASN A 56 1.90 14.30 19.14
CA ASN A 56 0.78 15.03 18.57
C ASN A 56 -0.21 14.02 17.97
N ARG A 57 -1.46 14.05 18.46
CA ARG A 57 -2.55 13.19 18.00
C ARG A 57 -3.05 13.66 16.63
N GLY A 58 -2.50 13.07 15.57
CA GLY A 58 -3.00 13.17 14.20
C GLY A 58 -3.41 11.80 13.69
N THR A 59 -4.71 11.51 13.77
CA THR A 59 -5.49 10.41 13.18
C THR A 59 -4.80 9.50 12.14
N SER A 60 -4.41 8.28 12.56
CA SER A 60 -4.93 7.01 12.00
C SER A 60 -4.52 5.86 12.93
N VAL A 61 -5.42 5.48 13.83
CA VAL A 61 -5.27 4.26 14.62
C VAL A 61 -5.70 3.10 13.72
N LEU A 62 -4.82 2.69 12.82
CA LEU A 62 -4.99 1.41 12.14
C LEU A 62 -4.66 0.33 13.18
N GLY A 63 -5.68 -0.44 13.58
CA GLY A 63 -5.51 -1.62 14.41
C GLY A 63 -4.86 -2.77 13.63
N PRO A 64 -4.58 -3.91 14.29
CA PRO A 64 -3.86 -5.03 13.68
C PRO A 64 -4.50 -5.44 12.36
N VAL A 65 -3.66 -5.65 11.35
CA VAL A 65 -4.08 -5.98 9.98
C VAL A 65 -5.06 -7.14 10.00
N ARG A 66 -6.33 -6.86 9.64
CA ARG A 66 -7.32 -7.89 9.36
C ARG A 66 -7.18 -8.30 7.91
N ALA A 67 -7.34 -9.59 7.58
CA ALA A 67 -7.28 -10.07 6.20
C ALA A 67 -8.22 -9.27 5.25
N GLY A 68 -9.35 -8.77 5.77
CA GLY A 68 -10.27 -7.87 5.08
C GLY A 68 -9.85 -6.40 4.98
N ALA A 69 -8.58 -6.05 5.23
CA ALA A 69 -8.03 -4.71 5.11
C ALA A 69 -6.87 -4.61 4.10
N LEU A 70 -6.60 -5.69 3.35
CA LEU A 70 -5.59 -5.70 2.29
C LEU A 70 -6.22 -5.67 0.91
N VAL A 71 -5.66 -4.85 0.03
CA VAL A 71 -5.89 -4.98 -1.42
C VAL A 71 -4.87 -5.95 -2.00
N GLY A 72 -5.34 -6.97 -2.72
CA GLY A 72 -4.49 -7.91 -3.46
C GLY A 72 -4.03 -7.30 -4.78
N VAL A 73 -2.72 -7.34 -5.04
CA VAL A 73 -2.10 -6.80 -6.25
C VAL A 73 -1.39 -7.94 -6.99
N VAL A 74 -1.97 -8.39 -8.10
CA VAL A 74 -1.41 -9.44 -8.95
C VAL A 74 -0.51 -8.81 -10.02
N LEU A 75 0.80 -9.04 -9.91
CA LEU A 75 1.82 -8.50 -10.81
C LEU A 75 1.95 -9.37 -12.06
N ALA A 76 1.46 -8.87 -13.20
CA ALA A 76 1.46 -9.60 -14.48
C ALA A 76 2.44 -9.04 -15.54
N GLY A 77 3.30 -8.08 -15.17
CA GLY A 77 4.25 -7.38 -16.06
C GLY A 77 5.49 -8.18 -16.52
N GLY A 78 5.35 -9.47 -16.86
CA GLY A 78 6.47 -10.32 -17.31
C GLY A 78 6.41 -10.68 -18.79
N GLU A 79 7.37 -10.19 -19.59
CA GLU A 79 7.49 -10.50 -21.05
C GLU A 79 7.80 -11.99 -21.37
N GLY A 80 7.98 -12.86 -20.37
CA GLY A 80 7.94 -14.30 -20.60
C GLY A 80 8.96 -14.88 -21.58
N ARG A 81 10.07 -14.20 -21.87
CA ARG A 81 10.98 -14.53 -22.99
C ARG A 81 11.53 -15.96 -22.97
N ARG A 82 11.71 -16.56 -21.79
CA ARG A 82 12.14 -17.97 -21.63
C ARG A 82 11.06 -19.00 -22.01
N MET A 83 9.81 -18.55 -22.19
CA MET A 83 8.67 -19.36 -22.64
C MET A 83 8.50 -19.35 -24.18
N GLY A 84 9.40 -18.68 -24.90
CA GLY A 84 9.33 -18.46 -26.34
C GLY A 84 8.40 -17.30 -26.73
N PRO A 85 8.36 -16.93 -28.02
CA PRO A 85 7.45 -15.91 -28.54
C PRO A 85 5.98 -16.28 -28.33
N GLY A 86 5.09 -15.29 -28.38
CA GLY A 86 3.63 -15.46 -28.30
C GLY A 86 3.00 -14.85 -27.05
N VAL A 87 1.95 -15.50 -26.56
CA VAL A 87 1.10 -15.01 -25.46
C VAL A 87 1.91 -14.75 -24.19
N ALA A 88 1.60 -13.62 -23.52
CA ALA A 88 2.18 -13.23 -22.24
C ALA A 88 2.20 -14.41 -21.26
N LYS A 89 3.32 -14.60 -20.55
CA LYS A 89 3.55 -15.76 -19.68
C LYS A 89 2.37 -16.05 -18.73
N PRO A 90 1.79 -15.07 -18.02
CA PRO A 90 0.66 -15.32 -17.13
C PRO A 90 -0.63 -15.79 -17.83
N LEU A 91 -0.79 -15.47 -19.12
CA LEU A 91 -1.95 -15.87 -19.93
C LEU A 91 -1.78 -17.28 -20.55
N ARG A 92 -0.60 -17.90 -20.41
CA ARG A 92 -0.41 -19.28 -20.87
C ARG A 92 -1.29 -20.25 -20.08
N ARG A 93 -1.83 -21.24 -20.77
CA ARG A 93 -2.80 -22.19 -20.21
C ARG A 93 -2.13 -23.14 -19.24
N LEU A 94 -2.69 -23.24 -18.04
CA LEU A 94 -2.41 -24.26 -17.05
C LEU A 94 -3.68 -25.11 -16.90
N GLY A 95 -3.68 -26.27 -17.55
CA GLY A 95 -4.92 -27.02 -17.81
C GLY A 95 -5.82 -26.27 -18.81
N SER A 96 -7.11 -26.13 -18.48
CA SER A 96 -8.08 -25.45 -19.34
C SER A 96 -8.10 -23.92 -19.19
N ARG A 97 -7.48 -23.36 -18.14
CA ARG A 97 -7.55 -21.94 -17.78
C ARG A 97 -6.18 -21.24 -17.85
N PRO A 98 -6.11 -19.91 -18.05
CA PRO A 98 -4.87 -19.16 -17.93
C PRO A 98 -4.23 -19.33 -16.54
N MET A 99 -2.89 -19.36 -16.46
CA MET A 99 -2.17 -19.51 -15.19
C MET A 99 -2.56 -18.44 -14.17
N ILE A 100 -2.67 -17.18 -14.59
CA ILE A 100 -3.09 -16.07 -13.73
C ILE A 100 -4.50 -16.27 -13.16
N ALA A 101 -5.40 -16.97 -13.85
CA ALA A 101 -6.74 -17.22 -13.35
C ALA A 101 -6.72 -18.04 -12.06
N HIS A 102 -5.78 -19.00 -11.94
CA HIS A 102 -5.58 -19.76 -10.70
C HIS A 102 -5.06 -18.88 -9.55
N VAL A 103 -4.22 -17.89 -9.85
CA VAL A 103 -3.72 -16.92 -8.85
C VAL A 103 -4.87 -16.04 -8.35
N ILE A 104 -5.66 -15.48 -9.28
CA ILE A 104 -6.82 -14.64 -8.97
C ILE A 104 -7.84 -15.41 -8.13
N GLU A 105 -8.20 -16.62 -8.54
CA GLU A 105 -9.15 -17.49 -7.82
C GLU A 105 -8.69 -17.80 -6.40
N ARG A 106 -7.40 -18.06 -6.20
CA ARG A 106 -6.83 -18.34 -4.88
C ARG A 106 -6.70 -17.11 -3.99
N LEU A 107 -6.33 -15.96 -4.56
CA LEU A 107 -6.09 -14.73 -3.79
C LEU A 107 -7.38 -14.01 -3.44
N ARG A 108 -8.36 -13.94 -4.35
CA ARG A 108 -9.60 -13.16 -4.20
C ARG A 108 -10.34 -13.40 -2.88
N PRO A 109 -10.55 -14.63 -2.37
CA PRO A 109 -11.24 -14.82 -1.09
C PRO A 109 -10.42 -14.40 0.14
N GLN A 110 -9.13 -14.06 -0.04
CA GLN A 110 -8.22 -13.72 1.05
C GLN A 110 -7.94 -12.22 1.17
N VAL A 111 -8.52 -11.37 0.32
CA VAL A 111 -8.28 -9.92 0.26
C VAL A 111 -9.60 -9.18 0.11
N MET A 112 -9.64 -7.90 0.50
CA MET A 112 -10.88 -7.11 0.43
C MET A 112 -11.24 -6.71 -1.00
N ASP A 113 -10.21 -6.50 -1.82
CA ASP A 113 -10.33 -6.18 -3.24
C ASP A 113 -9.09 -6.70 -3.98
N LEU A 114 -9.17 -6.83 -5.30
CA LEU A 114 -8.11 -7.39 -6.12
C LEU A 114 -7.95 -6.64 -7.43
N VAL A 115 -6.71 -6.23 -7.69
CA VAL A 115 -6.28 -5.68 -8.99
C VAL A 115 -5.19 -6.50 -9.64
N VAL A 116 -5.21 -6.51 -10.96
CA VAL A 116 -4.17 -7.09 -11.80
C VAL A 116 -3.41 -5.96 -12.46
N VAL A 117 -2.09 -5.90 -12.25
CA VAL A 117 -1.24 -4.91 -12.91
C VAL A 117 -0.66 -5.51 -14.18
N ALA A 118 -1.10 -5.01 -15.33
CA ALA A 118 -0.71 -5.48 -16.65
C ALA A 118 -0.80 -4.34 -17.68
N ASN A 119 0.14 -4.32 -18.63
CA ASN A 119 0.12 -3.38 -19.77
C ASN A 119 -0.45 -4.01 -21.06
N ASP A 120 -0.84 -5.28 -21.02
CA ASP A 120 -1.36 -6.02 -22.17
C ASP A 120 -2.90 -6.09 -22.07
N PRO A 121 -3.66 -5.67 -23.11
CA PRO A 121 -5.12 -5.69 -23.11
C PRO A 121 -5.71 -7.11 -23.00
N GLY A 122 -4.93 -8.17 -23.29
CA GLY A 122 -5.35 -9.57 -23.17
C GLY A 122 -5.76 -9.99 -21.75
N PHE A 123 -5.39 -9.21 -20.74
CA PHE A 123 -5.74 -9.45 -19.33
C PHE A 123 -7.17 -9.02 -18.95
N THR A 124 -7.83 -8.20 -19.77
CA THR A 124 -9.19 -7.69 -19.48
C THR A 124 -10.26 -8.78 -19.38
N ARG A 125 -10.02 -9.95 -19.99
CA ARG A 125 -10.96 -11.10 -20.00
C ARG A 125 -10.92 -11.96 -18.73
N LEU A 126 -10.20 -11.53 -17.69
CA LEU A 126 -9.97 -12.31 -16.46
C LEU A 126 -11.02 -12.10 -15.36
N GLY A 127 -12.01 -11.22 -15.56
CA GLY A 127 -13.02 -10.91 -14.53
C GLY A 127 -12.44 -10.22 -13.29
N ALA A 128 -11.32 -9.51 -13.45
CA ALA A 128 -10.66 -8.71 -12.42
C ALA A 128 -10.40 -7.31 -12.95
N THR A 129 -10.30 -6.34 -12.05
CA THR A 129 -9.87 -4.98 -12.39
C THR A 129 -8.43 -5.03 -12.89
N VAL A 130 -8.20 -4.58 -14.12
CA VAL A 130 -6.86 -4.53 -14.72
C VAL A 130 -6.41 -3.08 -14.80
N ILE A 131 -5.23 -2.80 -14.28
CA ILE A 131 -4.61 -1.47 -14.33
C ILE A 131 -3.22 -1.53 -14.97
N PRO A 132 -2.82 -0.50 -15.72
CA PRO A 132 -1.46 -0.41 -16.24
C PRO A 132 -0.46 0.04 -15.16
N ASP A 133 0.84 -0.10 -15.44
CA ASP A 133 1.86 0.63 -14.68
C ASP A 133 1.69 2.16 -14.86
N PRO A 134 2.15 3.00 -13.90
CA PRO A 134 1.93 4.44 -13.97
C PRO A 134 2.49 5.06 -15.25
N PRO A 135 1.76 5.96 -15.94
CA PRO A 135 2.16 6.49 -17.25
C PRO A 135 3.54 7.18 -17.25
N ASP A 136 3.87 7.92 -16.19
CA ASP A 136 5.15 8.58 -16.01
C ASP A 136 6.30 7.58 -15.78
N VAL A 137 6.06 6.52 -15.02
CA VAL A 137 7.02 5.41 -14.84
C VAL A 137 7.27 4.69 -16.17
N ARG A 138 6.22 4.48 -16.99
CA ARG A 138 6.33 3.90 -18.33
C ARG A 138 7.14 4.80 -19.26
N ALA A 139 6.82 6.09 -19.32
CA ALA A 139 7.54 7.06 -20.15
C ALA A 139 9.02 7.16 -19.73
N ALA A 140 9.31 7.13 -18.42
CA ALA A 140 10.67 7.13 -17.92
C ALA A 140 11.45 5.88 -18.34
N ALA A 141 10.82 4.71 -18.22
CA ALA A 141 11.44 3.46 -18.65
C ALA A 141 11.73 3.43 -20.16
N GLU A 142 10.80 3.94 -20.98
CA GLU A 142 10.95 4.04 -22.43
C GLU A 142 12.10 4.99 -22.82
N ARG A 143 12.14 6.19 -22.24
CA ARG A 143 13.22 7.18 -22.47
C ARG A 143 14.59 6.64 -22.10
N GLU A 144 14.68 5.79 -21.08
CA GLU A 144 15.92 5.16 -20.61
C GLU A 144 16.22 3.83 -21.32
N GLY A 145 15.39 3.40 -22.27
CA GLY A 145 15.56 2.13 -22.98
C GLY A 145 15.53 0.91 -22.07
N ARG A 146 14.88 1.02 -20.90
CA ARG A 146 14.88 -0.01 -19.85
C ARG A 146 13.52 -0.64 -19.67
N ARG A 147 13.53 -1.82 -19.05
CA ARG A 147 12.29 -2.51 -18.65
C ARG A 147 11.75 -1.99 -17.33
N LEU A 148 10.43 -2.09 -17.19
CA LEU A 148 9.73 -1.97 -15.92
C LEU A 148 10.13 -3.13 -15.01
N GLY A 149 10.41 -2.82 -13.76
CA GLY A 149 10.64 -3.81 -12.70
C GLY A 149 9.34 -4.10 -11.94
N PRO A 150 9.28 -5.16 -11.13
CA PRO A 150 8.09 -5.47 -10.33
C PRO A 150 7.67 -4.35 -9.38
N LEU A 151 8.60 -3.47 -8.96
CA LEU A 151 8.29 -2.29 -8.16
C LEU A 151 7.36 -1.29 -8.86
N ALA A 152 7.43 -1.18 -10.19
CA ALA A 152 6.49 -0.35 -10.94
C ALA A 152 5.05 -0.85 -10.74
N GLY A 153 4.87 -2.18 -10.72
CA GLY A 153 3.56 -2.77 -10.48
C GLY A 153 3.11 -2.70 -9.02
N VAL A 154 4.04 -2.80 -8.06
CA VAL A 154 3.73 -2.54 -6.64
C VAL A 154 3.27 -1.09 -6.46
N LEU A 155 3.95 -0.13 -7.09
CA LEU A 155 3.57 1.28 -7.09
C LEU A 155 2.17 1.48 -7.69
N ALA A 156 1.90 0.90 -8.87
CA ALA A 156 0.58 0.97 -9.52
C ALA A 156 -0.54 0.46 -8.60
N GLY A 157 -0.33 -0.71 -8.00
CA GLY A 157 -1.29 -1.32 -7.08
C GLY A 157 -1.50 -0.49 -5.81
N MET A 158 -0.44 0.12 -5.28
CA MET A 158 -0.51 0.97 -4.09
C MET A 158 -1.24 2.29 -4.37
N GLU A 159 -0.94 2.93 -5.51
CA GLU A 159 -1.66 4.13 -5.97
C GLU A 159 -3.15 3.85 -6.17
N TRP A 160 -3.46 2.72 -6.79
CA TRP A 160 -4.83 2.29 -6.99
C TRP A 160 -5.54 2.04 -5.66
N ALA A 161 -4.90 1.33 -4.73
CA ALA A 161 -5.47 1.03 -3.42
C ALA A 161 -5.77 2.31 -2.62
N VAL A 162 -4.84 3.26 -2.57
CA VAL A 162 -5.06 4.55 -1.90
C VAL A 162 -6.20 5.34 -2.53
N ALA A 163 -6.32 5.32 -3.86
CA ALA A 163 -7.35 6.06 -4.58
C ALA A 163 -8.77 5.44 -4.48
N HIS A 164 -8.87 4.11 -4.46
CA HIS A 164 -10.17 3.41 -4.56
C HIS A 164 -10.60 2.73 -3.26
N GLN A 165 -9.65 2.44 -2.38
CA GLN A 165 -9.85 1.74 -1.11
C GLN A 165 -9.17 2.52 0.02
N PRO A 166 -9.63 3.72 0.39
CA PRO A 166 -8.95 4.62 1.34
C PRO A 166 -8.83 4.03 2.75
N HIS A 167 -9.58 2.97 3.07
CA HIS A 167 -9.50 2.24 4.33
C HIS A 167 -8.45 1.11 4.32
N ALA A 168 -7.85 0.79 3.17
CA ALA A 168 -6.80 -0.20 3.06
C ALA A 168 -5.47 0.39 3.51
N GLY A 169 -5.02 0.03 4.72
CA GLY A 169 -3.70 0.42 5.22
C GLY A 169 -2.54 -0.35 4.58
N TRP A 170 -2.85 -1.43 3.84
CA TRP A 170 -1.86 -2.34 3.27
C TRP A 170 -2.29 -2.89 1.91
N ILE A 171 -1.28 -3.27 1.12
CA ILE A 171 -1.46 -4.08 -0.09
C ILE A 171 -0.69 -5.39 0.05
N LEU A 172 -1.18 -6.46 -0.57
CA LEU A 172 -0.47 -7.73 -0.73
C LEU A 172 -0.10 -7.91 -2.20
N SER A 173 1.18 -7.80 -2.54
CA SER A 173 1.65 -8.09 -3.89
C SER A 173 1.87 -9.59 -4.07
N VAL A 174 1.48 -10.13 -5.23
CA VAL A 174 1.82 -11.50 -5.63
C VAL A 174 2.18 -11.54 -7.13
N PRO A 175 3.11 -12.40 -7.57
CA PRO A 175 3.35 -12.61 -8.99
C PRO A 175 2.23 -13.43 -9.64
N ALA A 176 1.87 -13.10 -10.88
CA ALA A 176 0.87 -13.82 -11.66
C ALA A 176 1.31 -15.23 -12.12
N ASP A 177 2.55 -15.63 -11.87
CA ASP A 177 3.14 -16.91 -12.27
C ASP A 177 3.36 -17.90 -11.11
N VAL A 178 2.66 -17.68 -10.00
CA VAL A 178 2.62 -18.56 -8.82
C VAL A 178 1.23 -19.16 -8.64
N PRO A 179 0.78 -20.06 -9.54
CA PRO A 179 -0.58 -20.58 -9.58
C PRO A 179 -0.98 -21.44 -8.37
N LEU A 180 -0.01 -21.96 -7.59
CA LEU A 180 -0.25 -22.75 -6.39
C LEU A 180 -0.25 -21.90 -5.11
N LEU A 181 -0.59 -20.62 -5.22
CA LEU A 181 -0.67 -19.70 -4.09
C LEU A 181 -1.48 -20.33 -2.93
N PRO A 182 -0.97 -20.30 -1.68
CA PRO A 182 -1.69 -20.85 -0.54
C PRO A 182 -3.02 -20.14 -0.31
N LEU A 183 -4.02 -20.89 0.14
CA LEU A 183 -5.35 -20.35 0.51
C LEU A 183 -5.36 -19.71 1.91
N ASP A 184 -4.31 -19.95 2.69
CA ASP A 184 -4.09 -19.40 4.03
C ASP A 184 -2.94 -18.37 4.04
N LEU A 185 -2.59 -17.83 2.88
CA LEU A 185 -1.50 -16.87 2.71
C LEU A 185 -1.75 -15.60 3.53
N THR A 186 -2.88 -14.93 3.29
CA THR A 186 -3.16 -13.64 3.95
C THR A 186 -3.29 -13.80 5.45
N VAL A 187 -3.97 -14.86 5.93
CA VAL A 187 -4.16 -15.08 7.37
C VAL A 187 -2.82 -15.32 8.09
N ARG A 188 -1.88 -16.06 7.49
CA ARG A 188 -0.54 -16.27 8.07
C ARG A 188 0.30 -15.00 8.09
N LEU A 189 0.23 -14.19 7.03
CA LEU A 189 0.91 -12.91 6.98
C LEU A 189 0.35 -11.94 8.03
N CYS A 190 -0.98 -11.80 8.10
CA CYS A 190 -1.64 -10.96 9.09
C CYS A 190 -1.35 -11.43 10.52
N GLY A 191 -1.21 -12.73 10.75
CA GLY A 191 -0.85 -13.29 12.05
C GLY A 191 0.53 -12.86 12.56
N LEU A 192 1.41 -12.35 11.70
CA LEU A 192 2.71 -11.78 12.08
C LEU A 192 2.73 -10.24 12.16
N MET A 193 1.61 -9.57 11.87
CA MET A 193 1.50 -8.12 12.01
C MET A 193 1.30 -7.78 13.49
N HIS A 194 2.39 -7.84 14.26
CA HIS A 194 2.44 -7.40 15.65
C HIS A 194 2.74 -5.89 15.73
N VAL A 195 2.58 -5.28 16.91
CA VAL A 195 2.90 -3.87 17.13
C VAL A 195 4.35 -3.75 17.64
N PRO A 196 5.19 -2.86 17.08
CA PRO A 196 4.93 -2.02 15.90
C PRO A 196 4.82 -2.86 14.61
N GLU A 197 3.92 -2.44 13.71
CA GLU A 197 3.67 -3.15 12.45
C GLU A 197 4.80 -2.87 11.47
N PRO A 198 5.38 -3.89 10.81
CA PRO A 198 6.43 -3.67 9.82
C PRO A 198 5.87 -2.97 8.58
N ASP A 199 6.69 -2.12 7.97
CA ASP A 199 6.38 -1.49 6.69
C ASP A 199 6.30 -2.52 5.56
N VAL A 200 7.14 -3.56 5.62
CA VAL A 200 7.19 -4.65 4.64
C VAL A 200 7.24 -6.02 5.33
N LEU A 201 6.30 -6.90 5.02
CA LEU A 201 6.32 -8.30 5.46
C LEU A 201 6.43 -9.22 4.25
N ALA A 202 7.61 -9.80 4.04
CA ALA A 202 7.89 -10.70 2.91
C ALA A 202 7.86 -12.18 3.33
N ILE A 203 7.80 -13.07 2.35
CA ILE A 203 7.87 -14.51 2.60
C ILE A 203 9.27 -15.07 2.37
N ARG A 204 9.66 -15.98 3.25
CA ARG A 204 10.83 -16.86 3.06
C ARG A 204 10.40 -18.32 3.11
N HIS A 205 10.78 -19.11 2.12
CA HIS A 205 10.63 -20.57 2.14
C HIS A 205 12.00 -21.24 2.09
N GLY A 206 12.34 -21.97 3.16
CA GLY A 206 13.70 -22.47 3.36
C GLY A 206 14.73 -21.33 3.37
N ARG A 207 15.72 -21.40 2.46
CA ARG A 207 16.73 -20.35 2.25
C ARG A 207 16.32 -19.27 1.24
N ARG A 208 15.18 -19.43 0.57
CA ARG A 208 14.77 -18.55 -0.53
C ARG A 208 13.79 -17.49 -0.05
N ARG A 209 14.09 -16.22 -0.34
CA ARG A 209 13.14 -15.11 -0.20
C ARG A 209 12.25 -14.99 -1.43
N HIS A 210 11.01 -14.59 -1.20
CA HIS A 210 10.01 -14.30 -2.21
C HIS A 210 9.58 -12.83 -2.07
N PRO A 211 10.45 -11.87 -2.41
CA PRO A 211 10.20 -10.45 -2.13
C PRO A 211 8.98 -9.90 -2.88
N ALA A 212 8.63 -10.47 -4.03
CA ALA A 212 7.42 -10.11 -4.77
C ALA A 212 6.11 -10.62 -4.12
N ILE A 213 6.21 -11.54 -3.15
CA ILE A 213 5.08 -11.96 -2.31
C ILE A 213 5.26 -11.29 -0.94
N ALA A 214 4.67 -10.11 -0.81
CA ALA A 214 4.86 -9.29 0.38
C ALA A 214 3.65 -8.40 0.67
N VAL A 215 3.44 -8.14 1.95
CA VAL A 215 2.55 -7.09 2.44
C VAL A 215 3.35 -5.80 2.51
N TRP A 216 2.75 -4.70 2.05
CA TRP A 216 3.34 -3.37 2.03
C TRP A 216 2.40 -2.39 2.72
N SER A 217 2.91 -1.59 3.65
CA SER A 217 2.16 -0.45 4.17
C SER A 217 1.97 0.60 3.07
N VAL A 218 0.76 1.14 2.94
CA VAL A 218 0.49 2.24 1.99
C VAL A 218 1.23 3.53 2.36
N LYS A 219 1.71 3.65 3.60
CA LYS A 219 2.57 4.75 4.06
C LYS A 219 3.87 4.85 3.24
N LEU A 220 4.30 3.75 2.62
CA LEU A 220 5.48 3.71 1.76
C LEU A 220 5.27 4.39 0.41
N LEU A 221 4.03 4.75 0.04
CA LEU A 221 3.72 5.27 -1.31
C LEU A 221 4.63 6.43 -1.75
N PRO A 222 4.85 7.49 -0.94
CA PRO A 222 5.72 8.60 -1.37
C PRO A 222 7.17 8.15 -1.57
N ALA A 223 7.70 7.31 -0.68
CA ALA A 223 9.06 6.79 -0.76
C ALA A 223 9.23 5.84 -1.96
N LEU A 224 8.24 4.99 -2.21
CA LEU A 224 8.21 4.06 -3.34
C LEU A 224 8.17 4.83 -4.67
N ARG A 225 7.35 5.88 -4.76
CA ARG A 225 7.26 6.72 -5.96
C ARG A 225 8.60 7.40 -6.26
N ARG A 226 9.24 8.01 -5.26
CA ARG A 226 10.59 8.60 -5.38
C ARG A 226 11.60 7.55 -5.83
N ALA A 227 11.64 6.39 -5.17
CA ALA A 227 12.59 5.34 -5.48
C ALA A 227 12.46 4.85 -6.93
N VAL A 228 11.24 4.74 -7.47
CA VAL A 228 11.00 4.28 -8.84
C VAL A 228 11.31 5.34 -9.90
N LEU A 229 10.90 6.59 -9.67
CA LEU A 229 10.99 7.68 -10.66
C LEU A 229 12.31 8.45 -10.62
N GLU A 230 12.79 8.78 -9.43
CA GLU A 230 13.96 9.65 -9.24
C GLU A 230 15.25 8.84 -9.10
N GLU A 231 15.21 7.73 -8.35
CA GLU A 231 16.40 6.91 -8.07
C GLU A 231 16.56 5.71 -9.01
N GLY A 232 15.55 5.42 -9.84
CA GLY A 232 15.58 4.29 -10.78
C GLY A 232 15.64 2.90 -10.12
N VAL A 233 15.18 2.77 -8.87
CA VAL A 233 15.13 1.49 -8.14
C VAL A 233 14.07 0.58 -8.77
N ARG A 234 14.47 -0.65 -9.10
CA ARG A 234 13.62 -1.62 -9.82
C ARG A 234 13.41 -2.95 -9.11
N ARG A 235 14.31 -3.30 -8.19
CA ARG A 235 14.29 -4.58 -7.47
C ARG A 235 13.53 -4.42 -6.17
N VAL A 236 12.55 -5.29 -5.98
CA VAL A 236 11.68 -5.31 -4.79
C VAL A 236 12.49 -5.39 -3.49
N GLU A 237 13.47 -6.29 -3.44
CA GLU A 237 14.35 -6.47 -2.27
C GLU A 237 15.15 -5.21 -1.96
N GLY A 238 15.73 -4.55 -2.97
CA GLY A 238 16.54 -3.34 -2.75
C GLY A 238 15.75 -2.11 -2.27
N PHE A 239 14.44 -2.09 -2.47
CA PHE A 239 13.56 -1.10 -1.85
C PHE A 239 13.15 -1.55 -0.44
N ALA A 240 12.70 -2.81 -0.28
CA ALA A 240 12.26 -3.36 1.00
C ALA A 240 13.35 -3.32 2.09
N GLU A 241 14.62 -3.44 1.72
CA GLU A 241 15.76 -3.37 2.66
C GLU A 241 15.94 -1.99 3.31
N ARG A 242 15.30 -0.93 2.80
CA ARG A 242 15.39 0.43 3.31
C ARG A 242 14.38 0.75 4.41
N HIS A 243 13.48 -0.18 4.71
CA HIS A 243 12.32 0.03 5.57
C HIS A 243 12.26 -1.02 6.68
N GLU A 244 11.41 -0.78 7.69
CA GLU A 244 11.18 -1.75 8.75
C GLU A 244 10.53 -3.00 8.15
N ARG A 245 11.25 -4.13 8.21
CA ARG A 245 10.86 -5.35 7.52
C ARG A 245 10.81 -6.54 8.44
N ALA A 246 9.83 -7.40 8.18
CA ALA A 246 9.71 -8.71 8.80
C ALA A 246 9.65 -9.80 7.71
N GLU A 247 9.90 -11.04 8.11
CA GLU A 247 9.81 -12.20 7.22
C GLU A 247 8.95 -13.30 7.83
N LEU A 248 7.95 -13.76 7.09
CA LEU A 248 7.24 -15.00 7.40
C LEU A 248 8.05 -16.19 6.88
N ALA A 249 8.57 -17.00 7.81
CA ALA A 249 9.13 -18.31 7.47
C ALA A 249 7.98 -19.28 7.14
N TRP A 250 7.81 -19.61 5.86
CA TRP A 250 6.77 -20.53 5.43
C TRP A 250 7.10 -21.97 5.83
N PRO A 251 6.19 -22.68 6.54
CA PRO A 251 6.46 -24.01 7.03
C PRO A 251 6.38 -25.08 5.92
N GLY A 252 7.05 -26.20 6.16
CA GLY A 252 6.93 -27.42 5.35
C GLY A 252 7.93 -27.55 4.19
N PRO A 253 8.12 -28.79 3.69
CA PRO A 253 9.18 -29.10 2.72
C PRO A 253 8.85 -28.67 1.29
N SER A 254 7.58 -28.67 0.89
CA SER A 254 7.12 -28.26 -0.44
C SER A 254 6.67 -26.82 -0.44
N GLY A 255 7.40 -25.95 -1.15
CA GLY A 255 7.08 -24.53 -1.26
C GLY A 255 5.96 -24.27 -2.27
N PRO A 256 4.80 -23.72 -1.86
CA PRO A 256 3.71 -23.37 -2.78
C PRO A 256 4.06 -22.18 -3.70
N PHE A 257 5.20 -21.54 -3.46
CA PHE A 257 5.65 -20.33 -4.15
C PHE A 257 6.52 -20.59 -5.39
N ARG A 258 6.46 -21.80 -5.95
CA ARG A 258 7.22 -22.13 -7.15
C ARG A 258 6.67 -21.35 -8.35
N ASN A 259 7.49 -20.44 -8.85
CA ASN A 259 7.23 -19.73 -10.09
C ASN A 259 7.36 -20.69 -11.28
N VAL A 260 6.33 -20.74 -12.13
CA VAL A 260 6.33 -21.51 -13.38
C VAL A 260 7.07 -20.72 -14.45
N ASN A 261 8.34 -21.02 -14.72
CA ASN A 261 9.17 -20.23 -15.62
C ASN A 261 9.41 -20.86 -16.99
N THR A 262 9.14 -22.16 -17.13
CA THR A 262 9.42 -22.94 -18.34
C THR A 262 8.19 -23.72 -18.80
N PRO A 263 8.11 -24.11 -20.10
CA PRO A 263 7.07 -25.02 -20.57
C PRO A 263 7.06 -26.37 -19.82
N ALA A 264 8.23 -26.85 -19.41
CA ALA A 264 8.37 -28.05 -18.59
C ALA A 264 7.72 -27.87 -17.20
N ASP A 265 7.93 -26.73 -16.53
CA ASP A 265 7.23 -26.41 -15.27
C ASP A 265 5.71 -26.42 -15.45
N LEU A 266 5.23 -25.83 -16.55
CA LEU A 266 3.81 -25.74 -16.87
C LEU A 266 3.19 -27.12 -17.13
N ALA A 267 3.90 -28.00 -17.84
CA ALA A 267 3.47 -29.37 -18.12
C ALA A 267 3.43 -30.22 -16.85
N ALA A 268 4.50 -30.17 -16.03
CA ALA A 268 4.57 -30.86 -14.75
C ALA A 268 3.43 -30.44 -13.83
N LEU A 269 3.16 -29.13 -13.73
CA LEU A 269 2.09 -28.61 -12.91
C LEU A 269 0.70 -28.95 -13.45
N SER A 270 0.49 -28.88 -14.77
CA SER A 270 -0.78 -29.30 -15.40
C SER A 270 -1.08 -30.78 -15.12
N SER A 271 -0.04 -31.62 -15.14
CA SER A 271 -0.17 -33.04 -14.78
C SER A 271 -0.56 -33.22 -13.31
N ALA A 272 0.07 -32.48 -12.40
CA ALA A 272 -0.26 -32.51 -10.98
C ALA A 272 -1.70 -32.03 -10.68
N LEU A 273 -2.18 -31.00 -11.38
CA LEU A 273 -3.56 -30.49 -11.21
C LEU A 273 -4.62 -31.47 -11.69
N ARG A 274 -4.36 -32.26 -12.74
CA ARG A 274 -5.28 -33.31 -13.21
C ARG A 274 -5.40 -34.50 -12.26
N LYS A 275 -4.41 -34.70 -11.39
CA LYS A 275 -4.37 -35.81 -10.42
C LYS A 275 -4.96 -35.45 -9.06
N ARG A 276 -5.32 -34.19 -8.84
CA ARG A 276 -6.04 -33.77 -7.64
C ARG A 276 -7.54 -33.98 -7.90
N PRO A 277 -8.23 -34.83 -7.12
CA PRO A 277 -9.66 -35.07 -7.28
C PRO A 277 -10.48 -33.81 -7.05
#